data_AF-A0A918RQI7-F1
#
_entry.id   AF-A0A918RQI7-F1
#
_cell.length_a   1.000
_cell.length_b   1.000
_cell.length_c   1.000
_cell.angle_alpha   90.00
_cell.angle_beta   90.00
_cell.angle_gamma   90.00
#
_symmetry.space_group_name_H-M   'P 1'
#
loop_
_entity.id
_entity.type
_entity.pdbx_description
1 polymer ?
#
loop_
_entity_poly.entity_id
_entity_poly.type
_entity_poly.pdbx_seq_one_letter_code
_entity_poly.pdbx_strand_id
1 'polypeptide(L)'
;MGRRPKRETDPARRRALDIAFEPLLNFGGKGKKTALSLHEILLRQTFKSALDGESKAARTMLKMAREHDRARTEHFQLARRKLVLENNEQVSADPAMQLLDILRATDDRPFAKLGIAPWVIECAFARFGCLNASDWKRTVPHLWQDGLHERVSYRLEDDPLYVVPNPKRSPESTRFRKGESGNPRGRPLREKVHWPFGNFFEELLPMKIGDEIRQVTRIEGLIYQLGLKAAKGDKAIAQVLQSAANAALLERWNGKEHETVRLVYGLHEDTTCRLSSLKRLRLINRRARRHILLHSWIVQEAVNRLADDALGEGEQAVVVRATSTPEMGWMPLSPTVS
;
A
#
# COMPACT_ATOMS: atom_id res chain seq x y z
N MET A 1 -5.09 6.08 -42.92
CA MET A 1 -5.06 6.56 -41.52
C MET A 1 -4.04 7.68 -41.41
N GLY A 2 -4.47 8.93 -41.26
CA GLY A 2 -3.56 10.08 -41.10
C GLY A 2 -2.91 10.06 -39.71
N ARG A 3 -1.57 10.13 -39.66
CA ARG A 3 -0.87 10.36 -38.40
C ARG A 3 -1.31 11.73 -37.86
N ARG A 4 -1.87 11.77 -36.64
CA ARG A 4 -2.14 13.04 -35.97
C ARG A 4 -0.83 13.85 -35.93
N PRO A 5 -0.85 15.14 -36.31
CA PRO A 5 0.32 15.99 -36.19
C PRO A 5 0.79 15.96 -34.74
N LYS A 6 2.10 15.80 -34.51
CA LYS A 6 2.70 15.95 -33.18
C LYS A 6 2.23 17.30 -32.66
N ARG A 7 1.59 17.32 -31.48
CA ARG A 7 1.27 18.58 -30.80
C ARG A 7 2.57 19.35 -30.66
N GLU A 8 2.69 20.39 -31.46
CA GLU A 8 3.78 21.35 -31.36
C GLU A 8 3.59 22.02 -30.00
N THR A 9 4.48 21.69 -29.06
CA THR A 9 4.48 22.32 -27.73
C THR A 9 4.72 23.79 -27.94
N ASP A 10 3.72 24.60 -27.56
CA ASP A 10 3.74 26.05 -27.59
C ASP A 10 5.11 26.59 -27.14
N PRO A 11 5.90 27.22 -28.03
CA PRO A 11 7.24 27.69 -27.72
C PRO A 11 7.23 28.70 -26.55
N ALA A 12 6.12 29.39 -26.32
CA ALA A 12 5.95 30.32 -25.21
C ALA A 12 5.90 29.64 -23.82
N ARG A 13 5.78 28.30 -23.76
CA ARG A 13 5.76 27.54 -22.49
C ARG A 13 7.07 26.85 -22.15
N ARG A 14 8.13 27.00 -22.96
CA ARG A 14 9.44 26.40 -22.63
C ARG A 14 10.06 27.12 -21.45
N ARG A 15 10.49 26.38 -20.43
CA ARG A 15 11.23 26.96 -19.30
C ARG A 15 12.62 27.33 -19.80
N ALA A 16 13.23 28.36 -19.22
CA ALA A 16 14.57 28.82 -19.63
C ALA A 16 15.63 27.69 -19.65
N LEU A 17 15.50 26.71 -18.75
CA LEU A 17 16.39 25.55 -18.69
C LEU A 17 16.13 24.54 -19.82
N ASP A 18 14.92 24.42 -20.33
CA ASP A 18 14.60 23.50 -21.43
C ASP A 18 15.40 23.90 -22.68
N ILE A 19 15.50 25.20 -22.95
CA ILE A 19 16.25 25.74 -24.10
C ILE A 19 17.75 25.38 -24.01
N ALA A 20 18.33 25.44 -22.81
CA ALA A 20 19.76 25.16 -22.62
C ALA A 20 20.10 23.66 -22.74
N PHE A 21 19.16 22.77 -22.41
CA PHE A 21 19.41 21.32 -22.34
C PHE A 21 18.75 20.51 -23.46
N GLU A 22 17.85 21.11 -24.25
CA GLU A 22 17.17 20.46 -25.38
C GLU A 22 18.05 20.06 -26.58
N PRO A 23 19.16 20.72 -26.95
CA PRO A 23 19.85 20.33 -28.17
C PRO A 23 20.35 18.88 -28.05
N LEU A 24 19.80 18.03 -28.92
CA LEU A 24 20.17 16.64 -29.01
C LEU A 24 21.47 16.52 -29.78
N LEU A 25 22.52 16.13 -29.08
CA LEU A 25 23.81 15.84 -29.65
C LEU A 25 23.84 14.36 -30.07
N ASN A 26 24.22 14.10 -31.32
CA ASN A 26 24.29 12.75 -31.86
C ASN A 26 25.61 12.08 -31.48
N PHE A 27 25.54 11.06 -30.62
CA PHE A 27 26.69 10.23 -30.24
C PHE A 27 26.62 8.87 -30.92
N GLY A 28 27.78 8.32 -31.30
CA GLY A 28 27.90 6.97 -31.83
C GLY A 28 28.61 6.89 -33.19
N GLY A 29 29.16 5.72 -33.48
CA GLY A 29 29.86 5.42 -34.74
C GLY A 29 28.91 5.27 -35.94
N LYS A 30 29.47 4.90 -37.11
CA LYS A 30 28.80 4.87 -38.43
C LYS A 30 27.48 4.08 -38.51
N GLY A 31 27.10 3.26 -37.52
CA GLY A 31 25.91 2.39 -37.59
C GLY A 31 24.76 2.70 -36.62
N LYS A 32 24.99 3.43 -35.51
CA LYS A 32 23.95 3.76 -34.51
C LYS A 32 24.26 5.10 -33.87
N LYS A 33 23.55 6.14 -34.29
CA LYS A 33 23.58 7.45 -33.62
C LYS A 33 22.48 7.49 -32.57
N THR A 34 22.86 7.64 -31.31
CA THR A 34 21.95 7.91 -30.21
C THR A 34 21.98 9.42 -29.96
N ALA A 35 20.82 10.04 -30.08
CA ALA A 35 20.66 11.45 -29.81
C ALA A 35 20.53 11.64 -28.29
N LEU A 36 21.51 12.28 -27.66
CA LEU A 36 21.55 12.54 -26.21
C LEU A 36 21.40 14.04 -25.95
N SER A 37 20.64 14.39 -24.93
CA SER A 37 20.57 15.78 -24.46
C SER A 37 21.89 16.21 -23.80
N LEU A 38 22.18 17.51 -23.76
CA LEU A 38 23.35 18.03 -23.03
C LEU A 38 23.32 17.62 -21.55
N HIS A 39 22.12 17.64 -20.95
CA HIS A 39 21.91 17.21 -19.57
C HIS A 39 22.29 15.73 -19.36
N GLU A 40 21.90 14.84 -20.28
CA GLU A 40 22.23 13.43 -20.18
C GLU A 40 23.74 13.16 -20.32
N ILE A 41 24.45 13.94 -21.12
CA ILE A 41 25.92 13.84 -21.23
C ILE A 41 26.57 14.21 -19.90
N LEU A 42 26.13 15.33 -19.29
CA LEU A 42 26.65 15.75 -17.98
C LEU A 42 26.35 14.72 -16.89
N LEU A 43 25.18 14.09 -16.92
CA LEU A 43 24.85 12.97 -16.04
C LEU A 43 25.81 11.78 -16.24
N ARG A 44 26.04 11.37 -17.48
CA ARG A 44 26.96 10.27 -17.82
C ARG A 44 28.40 10.57 -17.37
N GLN A 45 28.86 11.81 -17.55
CA GLN A 45 30.19 12.25 -17.12
C GLN A 45 30.30 12.27 -15.59
N THR A 46 29.29 12.79 -14.90
CA THR A 46 29.23 12.79 -13.42
C THR A 46 29.20 11.37 -12.87
N PHE A 47 28.42 10.48 -13.49
CA PHE A 47 28.37 9.06 -13.15
C PHE A 47 29.71 8.36 -13.35
N LYS A 48 30.38 8.60 -14.48
CA LYS A 48 31.72 8.07 -14.72
C LYS A 48 32.70 8.55 -13.65
N SER A 49 32.71 9.84 -13.34
CA SER A 49 33.60 10.44 -12.33
C SER A 49 33.31 9.88 -10.93
N ALA A 50 32.04 9.62 -10.61
CA ALA A 50 31.64 8.92 -9.39
C ALA A 50 32.19 7.48 -9.34
N LEU A 51 32.09 6.73 -10.44
CA LEU A 51 32.68 5.39 -10.55
C LEU A 51 34.20 5.41 -10.44
N ASP A 52 34.85 6.48 -10.91
CA ASP A 52 36.29 6.69 -10.80
C ASP A 52 36.72 7.06 -9.37
N GLY A 53 35.78 7.30 -8.45
CA GLY A 53 36.02 7.50 -7.02
C GLY A 53 36.04 8.97 -6.61
N GLU A 54 35.60 9.88 -7.47
CA GLU A 54 35.50 11.29 -7.11
C GLU A 54 34.33 11.50 -6.12
N SER A 55 34.66 11.88 -4.89
CA SER A 55 33.69 12.00 -3.78
C SER A 55 32.59 13.03 -4.04
N LYS A 56 32.90 14.14 -4.71
CA LYS A 56 31.91 15.17 -5.08
C LYS A 56 30.90 14.63 -6.08
N ALA A 57 31.38 13.97 -7.14
CA ALA A 57 30.52 13.35 -8.15
C ALA A 57 29.66 12.23 -7.55
N ALA A 58 30.24 11.37 -6.70
CA ALA A 58 29.51 10.33 -5.98
C ALA A 58 28.38 10.90 -5.12
N ARG A 59 28.64 11.98 -4.37
CA ARG A 59 27.63 12.67 -3.56
C ARG A 59 26.49 13.22 -4.42
N THR A 60 26.82 13.85 -5.55
CA THR A 60 25.81 14.37 -6.49
C THR A 60 24.95 13.25 -7.05
N MET A 61 25.55 12.14 -7.49
CA MET A 61 24.80 11.00 -8.04
C MET A 61 23.90 10.33 -6.99
N LEU A 62 24.37 10.16 -5.76
CA LEU A 62 23.56 9.59 -4.67
C LEU A 62 22.38 10.50 -4.29
N LYS A 63 22.58 11.83 -4.33
CA LYS A 63 21.48 12.79 -4.13
C LYS A 63 20.42 12.65 -5.22
N MET A 64 20.83 12.58 -6.48
CA MET A 64 19.92 12.40 -7.61
C MET A 64 19.20 11.05 -7.58
N ALA A 65 19.89 9.97 -7.18
CA ALA A 65 19.30 8.65 -7.00
C ALA A 65 18.21 8.66 -5.91
N ARG A 66 18.46 9.36 -4.79
CA ARG A 66 17.47 9.54 -3.72
C ARG A 66 16.24 10.34 -4.18
N GLU A 67 16.44 11.42 -4.93
CA GLU A 67 15.33 12.20 -5.51
C GLU A 67 14.51 11.35 -6.50
N HIS A 68 15.18 10.51 -7.30
CA HIS A 68 14.53 9.55 -8.20
C HIS A 68 13.68 8.52 -7.43
N ASP A 69 14.23 7.89 -6.40
CA ASP A 69 13.50 6.90 -5.58
C ASP A 69 12.30 7.51 -4.86
N ARG A 70 12.41 8.76 -4.41
CA ARG A 70 11.30 9.50 -3.82
C ARG A 70 10.18 9.74 -4.82
N ALA A 71 10.49 10.26 -6.00
CA ALA A 71 9.49 10.49 -7.05
C ALA A 71 8.81 9.19 -7.49
N ARG A 72 9.58 8.09 -7.57
CA ARG A 72 9.06 6.75 -7.86
C ARG A 72 8.09 6.28 -6.78
N THR A 73 8.46 6.44 -5.51
CA THR A 73 7.62 6.06 -4.35
C THR A 73 6.34 6.89 -4.27
N GLU A 74 6.43 8.20 -4.40
CA GLU A 74 5.29 9.11 -4.38
C GLU A 74 4.26 8.74 -5.47
N HIS A 75 4.72 8.41 -6.67
CA HIS A 75 3.82 7.97 -7.72
C HIS A 75 3.17 6.61 -7.42
N PHE A 76 3.90 5.64 -6.87
CA PHE A 76 3.28 4.38 -6.44
C PHE A 76 2.23 4.62 -5.34
N GLN A 77 2.49 5.52 -4.40
CA GLN A 77 1.52 5.90 -3.37
C GLN A 77 0.29 6.59 -3.98
N LEU A 78 0.46 7.51 -4.93
CA LEU A 78 -0.65 8.17 -5.63
C LEU A 78 -1.48 7.18 -6.45
N ALA A 79 -0.83 6.26 -7.17
CA ALA A 79 -1.51 5.19 -7.89
C ALA A 79 -2.33 4.29 -6.94
N ARG A 80 -1.79 3.97 -5.76
CA ARG A 80 -2.48 3.21 -4.72
C ARG A 80 -3.67 4.00 -4.14
N ARG A 81 -3.50 5.29 -3.85
CA ARG A 81 -4.58 6.17 -3.34
C ARG A 81 -5.72 6.31 -4.34
N LYS A 82 -5.42 6.48 -5.63
CA LYS A 82 -6.43 6.57 -6.69
C LYS A 82 -7.28 5.29 -6.77
N LEU A 83 -6.65 4.12 -6.62
CA LEU A 83 -7.36 2.84 -6.60
C LEU A 83 -8.31 2.69 -5.38
N VAL A 84 -7.96 3.31 -4.25
CA VAL A 84 -8.73 3.28 -3.00
C VAL A 84 -9.92 4.25 -3.04
N LEU A 85 -9.75 5.43 -3.64
CA LEU A 85 -10.81 6.44 -3.71
C LEU A 85 -11.87 6.13 -4.77
N GLU A 86 -11.52 5.42 -5.85
CA GLU A 86 -12.50 5.07 -6.90
C GLU A 86 -13.40 3.87 -6.53
N ASN A 87 -13.34 3.32 -5.30
CA ASN A 87 -14.08 2.10 -4.91
C ASN A 87 -14.87 2.13 -3.59
N ASN A 88 -14.98 3.27 -2.88
CA ASN A 88 -15.53 3.27 -1.52
C ASN A 88 -16.91 3.93 -1.36
N GLU A 89 -17.93 3.20 -1.81
CA GLU A 89 -19.20 3.07 -1.07
C GLU A 89 -19.19 1.74 -0.29
N GLN A 90 -18.07 1.37 0.34
CA GLN A 90 -18.10 0.27 1.30
C GLN A 90 -18.72 0.81 2.58
N VAL A 91 -19.96 0.39 2.87
CA VAL A 91 -20.55 0.57 4.19
C VAL A 91 -19.74 -0.27 5.16
N SER A 92 -18.84 0.39 5.91
CA SER A 92 -18.11 -0.22 7.02
C SER A 92 -19.00 -0.21 8.26
N ALA A 93 -19.04 -1.33 8.98
CA ALA A 93 -19.64 -1.40 10.31
C ALA A 93 -18.79 -0.71 11.39
N ASP A 94 -17.56 -0.28 11.09
CA ASP A 94 -16.64 0.28 12.09
C ASP A 94 -17.22 1.48 12.84
N PRO A 95 -17.84 2.49 12.18
CA PRO A 95 -18.44 3.61 12.89
C PRO A 95 -19.59 3.17 13.81
N ALA A 96 -20.44 2.25 13.35
CA ALA A 96 -21.52 1.72 14.16
C ALA A 96 -21.03 0.91 15.37
N MET A 97 -19.95 0.12 15.21
CA MET A 97 -19.34 -0.61 16.32
C MET A 97 -18.73 0.30 17.38
N GLN A 98 -18.20 1.46 17.00
CA GLN A 98 -17.70 2.45 17.96
C GLN A 98 -18.84 3.16 18.70
N LEU A 99 -19.88 3.58 17.97
CA LEU A 99 -21.08 4.21 18.54
C LEU A 99 -21.78 3.29 19.54
N LEU A 100 -21.83 1.99 19.24
CA LEU A 100 -22.45 0.96 20.09
C LEU A 100 -21.52 0.46 21.20
N ASP A 101 -20.34 1.04 21.35
CA ASP A 101 -19.33 0.62 22.33
C ASP A 101 -18.97 -0.88 22.25
N ILE A 102 -19.09 -1.44 21.04
CA ILE A 102 -18.66 -2.82 20.70
C ILE A 102 -17.15 -2.83 20.48
N LEU A 103 -16.62 -1.76 19.88
CA LEU A 103 -15.21 -1.54 19.65
C LEU A 103 -14.73 -0.30 20.43
N ARG A 104 -13.84 -0.50 21.40
CA ARG A 104 -13.23 0.56 22.21
C ARG A 104 -11.79 0.81 21.81
N ALA A 105 -11.42 2.08 21.64
CA ALA A 105 -10.03 2.49 21.58
C ALA A 105 -9.31 2.11 22.89
N THR A 106 -8.19 1.41 22.81
CA THR A 106 -7.39 1.01 23.98
C THR A 106 -6.44 2.11 24.44
N ASP A 107 -6.18 3.12 23.60
CA ASP A 107 -5.19 4.18 23.85
C ASP A 107 -5.70 5.50 23.25
N ASP A 108 -5.46 6.66 23.90
CA ASP A 108 -5.82 8.00 23.38
C ASP A 108 -4.94 8.49 22.21
N ARG A 109 -4.15 7.60 21.61
CA ARG A 109 -3.26 7.96 20.50
C ARG A 109 -4.06 8.04 19.21
N PRO A 110 -3.67 8.90 18.23
CA PRO A 110 -4.34 9.05 16.94
C PRO A 110 -4.38 7.77 16.07
N PHE A 111 -3.81 6.66 16.55
CA PHE A 111 -3.81 5.33 15.92
C PHE A 111 -4.23 4.24 16.92
N ALA A 112 -5.16 4.57 17.82
CA ALA A 112 -5.65 3.70 18.89
C ALA A 112 -6.01 2.31 18.37
N LYS A 113 -5.58 1.25 19.06
CA LYS A 113 -6.09 -0.09 18.78
C LYS A 113 -7.53 -0.13 19.30
N LEU A 114 -8.52 -0.28 18.43
CA LEU A 114 -9.83 -0.78 18.80
C LEU A 114 -9.75 -2.24 19.25
N GLY A 115 -10.06 -2.49 20.51
CA GLY A 115 -10.36 -3.80 21.08
C GLY A 115 -11.86 -4.06 21.09
N ILE A 116 -12.26 -5.34 21.18
CA ILE A 116 -13.67 -5.72 21.38
C ILE A 116 -14.00 -5.55 22.86
N ALA A 117 -15.10 -4.87 23.18
CA ALA A 117 -15.52 -4.67 24.56
C ALA A 117 -15.83 -6.03 25.24
N PRO A 118 -15.45 -6.25 26.51
CA PRO A 118 -15.61 -7.55 27.17
C PRO A 118 -17.05 -8.09 27.17
N TRP A 119 -18.03 -7.19 27.36
CA TRP A 119 -19.45 -7.53 27.39
C TRP A 119 -19.93 -8.19 26.08
N VAL A 120 -19.36 -7.77 24.94
CA VAL A 120 -19.70 -8.33 23.61
C VAL A 120 -19.36 -9.82 23.56
N ILE A 121 -18.22 -10.17 24.16
CA ILE A 121 -17.72 -11.55 24.21
C ILE A 121 -18.62 -12.37 25.15
N GLU A 122 -18.96 -11.82 26.32
CA GLU A 122 -19.87 -12.46 27.28
C GLU A 122 -21.25 -12.73 26.67
N CYS A 123 -21.85 -11.76 25.98
CA CYS A 123 -23.12 -11.92 25.27
C CYS A 123 -23.03 -12.96 24.15
N ALA A 124 -21.93 -12.96 23.37
CA ALA A 124 -21.72 -13.96 22.33
C ALA A 124 -21.63 -15.38 22.93
N PHE A 125 -20.97 -15.54 24.08
CA PHE A 125 -20.89 -16.82 24.79
C PHE A 125 -22.25 -17.27 25.32
N ALA A 126 -22.96 -16.39 26.04
CA ALA A 126 -24.27 -16.69 26.58
C ALA A 126 -25.25 -17.14 25.48
N ARG A 127 -25.16 -16.53 24.30
CA ARG A 127 -26.07 -16.80 23.18
C ARG A 127 -25.73 -18.04 22.37
N PHE A 128 -24.45 -18.31 22.12
CA PHE A 128 -24.04 -19.34 21.17
C PHE A 128 -23.30 -20.53 21.77
N GLY A 129 -22.96 -20.49 23.07
CA GLY A 129 -22.27 -21.58 23.76
C GLY A 129 -20.91 -21.94 23.15
N CYS A 130 -20.31 -21.04 22.36
CA CYS A 130 -19.11 -21.33 21.61
C CYS A 130 -17.85 -21.00 22.43
N LEU A 131 -17.12 -22.04 22.85
CA LEU A 131 -15.83 -22.05 23.57
C LEU A 131 -15.93 -21.99 25.10
N ASN A 132 -15.26 -22.94 25.76
CA ASN A 132 -15.02 -22.88 27.21
C ASN A 132 -14.25 -21.59 27.54
N ALA A 133 -14.51 -20.98 28.70
CA ALA A 133 -13.83 -19.77 29.17
C ALA A 133 -12.28 -19.89 29.17
N SER A 134 -11.76 -21.11 29.21
CA SER A 134 -10.33 -21.45 29.11
C SER A 134 -9.77 -21.40 27.68
N ASP A 135 -10.58 -21.67 26.65
CA ASP A 135 -10.10 -21.76 25.27
C ASP A 135 -9.89 -20.38 24.63
N TRP A 136 -10.72 -19.38 24.97
CA TRP A 136 -10.61 -18.07 24.33
C TRP A 136 -9.39 -17.26 24.80
N LYS A 137 -8.99 -17.41 26.08
CA LYS A 137 -7.73 -16.85 26.59
C LYS A 137 -6.52 -17.37 25.81
N ARG A 138 -6.61 -18.59 25.26
CA ARG A 138 -5.62 -19.17 24.34
C ARG A 138 -5.81 -18.75 22.88
N THR A 139 -7.04 -18.56 22.40
CA THR A 139 -7.30 -18.26 20.97
C THR A 139 -7.19 -16.79 20.59
N VAL A 140 -7.25 -15.87 21.55
CA VAL A 140 -7.08 -14.43 21.28
C VAL A 140 -6.03 -13.78 22.19
N PRO A 141 -4.75 -14.23 22.14
CA PRO A 141 -3.68 -13.70 23.01
C PRO A 141 -3.47 -12.18 22.90
N HIS A 142 -3.83 -11.61 21.76
CA HIS A 142 -3.56 -10.22 21.37
C HIS A 142 -4.56 -9.19 21.91
N LEU A 143 -5.63 -9.60 22.60
CA LEU A 143 -6.61 -8.66 23.17
C LEU A 143 -6.23 -8.13 24.56
N TRP A 144 -5.28 -8.76 25.26
CA TRP A 144 -4.94 -8.41 26.66
C TRP A 144 -3.47 -8.70 27.04
N GLN A 145 -2.50 -8.28 26.23
CA GLN A 145 -1.09 -8.32 26.64
C GLN A 145 -0.39 -6.97 26.44
N ASP A 146 -0.04 -6.35 27.57
CA ASP A 146 0.87 -5.19 27.73
C ASP A 146 2.35 -5.55 27.56
N GLY A 147 2.67 -6.82 27.30
CA GLY A 147 4.04 -7.29 27.16
C GLY A 147 4.28 -7.86 25.79
N LEU A 148 5.32 -7.34 25.13
CA LEU A 148 6.09 -8.01 24.09
C LEU A 148 6.06 -9.54 24.23
N HIS A 149 5.77 -10.29 23.16
CA HIS A 149 6.76 -11.18 22.53
C HIS A 149 6.20 -12.03 21.37
N GLU A 150 7.18 -12.48 20.59
CA GLU A 150 7.24 -13.71 19.79
C GLU A 150 6.42 -13.82 18.49
N ARG A 151 7.19 -13.73 17.40
CA ARG A 151 6.82 -14.22 16.07
C ARG A 151 6.47 -15.70 16.16
N VAL A 152 5.19 -16.02 16.03
CA VAL A 152 4.77 -17.35 15.61
C VAL A 152 5.18 -17.53 14.15
N SER A 153 6.16 -18.41 13.93
CA SER A 153 6.55 -18.85 12.59
C SER A 153 5.48 -19.84 12.10
N TYR A 154 4.73 -19.47 11.07
CA TYR A 154 3.86 -20.41 10.38
C TYR A 154 4.74 -21.42 9.64
N ARG A 155 4.55 -22.72 9.91
CA ARG A 155 5.09 -23.78 9.07
C ARG A 155 4.29 -23.80 7.77
N LEU A 156 5.00 -23.73 6.66
CA LEU A 156 4.48 -23.65 5.29
C LEU A 156 3.95 -25.00 4.76
N GLU A 157 3.48 -25.88 5.65
CA GLU A 157 3.18 -27.29 5.35
C GLU A 157 1.68 -27.63 5.36
N ASP A 158 0.80 -26.64 5.47
CA ASP A 158 -0.64 -26.86 5.31
C ASP A 158 -0.98 -27.07 3.83
N ASP A 159 -1.58 -28.22 3.55
CA ASP A 159 -2.02 -28.71 2.23
C ASP A 159 -2.59 -27.61 1.32
N PRO A 160 -2.25 -27.60 0.01
CA PRO A 160 -2.84 -26.67 -0.93
C PRO A 160 -4.36 -26.91 -0.97
N LEU A 161 -5.13 -25.95 -0.46
CA LEU A 161 -6.58 -25.91 -0.60
C LEU A 161 -6.95 -26.02 -2.08
N TYR A 162 -7.33 -27.21 -2.51
CA TYR A 162 -7.81 -27.48 -3.86
C TYR A 162 -9.22 -26.90 -3.98
N VAL A 163 -9.30 -25.62 -4.34
CA VAL A 163 -10.57 -24.99 -4.67
C VAL A 163 -11.01 -25.53 -6.02
N VAL A 164 -11.96 -26.47 -6.02
CA VAL A 164 -12.58 -26.97 -7.26
C VAL A 164 -13.25 -25.78 -7.96
N PRO A 165 -12.78 -25.37 -9.15
CA PRO A 165 -13.43 -24.30 -9.88
C PRO A 165 -14.83 -24.77 -10.28
N ASN A 166 -15.85 -24.02 -9.87
CA ASN A 166 -17.24 -24.20 -10.31
C ASN A 166 -17.62 -23.08 -11.30
N PRO A 167 -17.15 -23.13 -12.56
CA PRO A 167 -17.45 -22.08 -13.53
C PRO A 167 -18.92 -22.16 -13.95
N LYS A 168 -19.66 -21.04 -13.81
CA LYS A 168 -21.06 -20.91 -14.26
C LYS A 168 -21.25 -21.02 -15.78
N ARG A 169 -20.18 -21.12 -16.56
CA ARG A 169 -20.17 -21.13 -18.02
C ARG A 169 -19.19 -22.21 -18.49
N SER A 170 -19.54 -22.93 -19.54
CA SER A 170 -18.64 -23.93 -20.13
C SER A 170 -17.39 -23.25 -20.69
N PRO A 171 -16.19 -23.87 -20.59
CA PRO A 171 -14.95 -23.31 -21.12
C PRO A 171 -15.07 -22.86 -22.58
N GLU A 172 -15.80 -23.64 -23.39
CA GLU A 172 -16.08 -23.39 -24.81
C GLU A 172 -16.78 -22.05 -25.03
N SER A 173 -17.76 -21.71 -24.18
CA SER A 173 -18.52 -20.45 -24.27
C SER A 173 -17.70 -19.21 -23.86
N THR A 174 -16.57 -19.41 -23.19
CA THR A 174 -15.68 -18.34 -22.73
C THR A 174 -14.41 -18.20 -23.56
N ARG A 175 -14.14 -19.13 -24.49
CA ARG A 175 -13.00 -19.05 -25.39
C ARG A 175 -13.25 -17.97 -26.43
N PHE A 176 -12.29 -17.07 -26.60
CA PHE A 176 -12.28 -16.14 -27.72
C PHE A 176 -12.21 -16.92 -29.03
N ARG A 177 -12.90 -16.44 -30.07
CA ARG A 177 -12.79 -17.04 -31.41
C ARG A 177 -11.34 -16.94 -31.87
N LYS A 178 -10.83 -18.01 -32.48
CA LYS A 178 -9.46 -18.02 -33.01
C LYS A 178 -9.28 -16.87 -34.00
N GLY A 179 -8.35 -15.96 -33.73
CA GLY A 179 -8.12 -14.75 -34.53
C GLY A 179 -8.77 -13.48 -33.99
N GLU A 180 -9.66 -13.59 -33.01
CA GLU A 180 -10.25 -12.44 -32.32
C GLU A 180 -9.56 -12.24 -30.97
N SER A 181 -8.87 -11.11 -30.81
CA SER A 181 -8.38 -10.68 -29.49
C SER A 181 -9.57 -10.38 -28.59
N GLY A 182 -9.57 -10.94 -27.37
CA GLY A 182 -10.57 -10.63 -26.34
C GLY A 182 -10.62 -9.16 -25.90
N ASN A 183 -9.69 -8.35 -26.39
CA ASN A 183 -9.72 -6.91 -26.30
C ASN A 183 -9.46 -6.30 -27.70
N PRO A 184 -10.53 -6.06 -28.50
CA PRO A 184 -10.39 -5.53 -29.86
C PRO A 184 -9.81 -4.11 -29.91
N ARG A 185 -9.88 -3.36 -28.80
CA ARG A 185 -9.24 -2.03 -28.67
C ARG A 185 -7.75 -2.11 -28.32
N GLY A 186 -7.23 -3.32 -28.12
CA GLY A 186 -5.88 -3.54 -27.64
C GLY A 186 -5.71 -3.16 -26.17
N ARG A 187 -4.59 -3.58 -25.58
CA ARG A 187 -4.21 -3.15 -24.24
C ARG A 187 -4.13 -1.61 -24.25
N PRO A 188 -4.86 -0.89 -23.38
CA PRO A 188 -4.71 0.56 -23.30
C PRO A 188 -3.23 0.89 -23.11
N LEU A 189 -2.75 1.88 -23.87
CA LEU A 189 -1.36 2.27 -23.81
C LEU A 189 -1.06 2.70 -22.38
N ARG A 190 -0.15 1.99 -21.69
CA ARG A 190 0.30 2.42 -20.38
C ARG A 190 0.93 3.79 -20.55
N GLU A 191 0.37 4.78 -19.87
CA GLU A 191 1.00 6.09 -19.78
C GLU A 191 2.41 5.87 -19.22
N LYS A 192 3.42 6.28 -19.99
CA LYS A 192 4.80 6.18 -19.55
C LYS A 192 4.97 7.22 -18.47
N VAL A 193 5.02 6.76 -17.23
CA VAL A 193 5.26 7.67 -16.13
C VAL A 193 6.70 8.15 -16.23
N HIS A 194 6.87 9.46 -16.29
CA HIS A 194 8.18 10.06 -16.44
C HIS A 194 8.69 10.48 -15.06
N TRP A 195 9.49 9.64 -14.43
CA TRP A 195 10.25 10.00 -13.23
C TRP A 195 11.44 10.88 -13.61
N PRO A 196 11.89 11.79 -12.73
CA PRO A 196 13.17 12.47 -12.92
C PRO A 196 14.26 11.42 -13.06
N PHE A 197 15.11 11.55 -14.10
CA PHE A 197 16.23 10.64 -14.39
C PHE A 197 15.85 9.17 -14.67
N GLY A 198 14.58 8.84 -14.88
CA GLY A 198 14.12 7.45 -15.05
C GLY A 198 14.86 6.68 -16.15
N ASN A 199 14.97 7.28 -17.33
CA ASN A 199 15.70 6.67 -18.46
C ASN A 199 17.18 6.42 -18.14
N PHE A 200 17.79 7.26 -17.29
CA PHE A 200 19.20 7.15 -16.97
C PHE A 200 19.45 6.10 -15.88
N PHE A 201 18.70 6.17 -14.76
CA PHE A 201 18.94 5.32 -13.61
C PHE A 201 18.39 3.89 -13.75
N GLU A 202 17.27 3.70 -14.43
CA GLU A 202 16.65 2.38 -14.64
C GLU A 202 17.29 1.60 -15.79
N GLU A 203 18.24 2.18 -16.52
CA GLU A 203 18.97 1.48 -17.57
C GLU A 203 19.76 0.30 -16.96
N LEU A 204 19.47 -0.90 -17.46
CA LEU A 204 20.12 -2.13 -17.04
C LEU A 204 21.52 -2.22 -17.65
N LEU A 205 22.49 -2.53 -16.80
CA LEU A 205 23.88 -2.76 -17.16
C LEU A 205 24.28 -4.18 -16.77
N PRO A 206 25.01 -4.92 -17.63
CA PRO A 206 25.65 -6.15 -17.24
C PRO A 206 26.79 -5.85 -16.28
N MET A 207 26.75 -6.44 -15.10
CA MET A 207 27.75 -6.23 -14.05
C MET A 207 28.17 -7.57 -13.46
N LYS A 208 29.48 -7.75 -13.26
CA LYS A 208 30.01 -8.93 -12.57
C LYS A 208 29.92 -8.72 -11.04
N ILE A 209 29.11 -9.54 -10.38
CA ILE A 209 28.93 -9.55 -8.92
C ILE A 209 29.33 -10.95 -8.43
N GLY A 210 30.46 -11.04 -7.74
CA GLY A 210 31.11 -12.33 -7.49
C GLY A 210 31.53 -12.98 -8.80
N ASP A 211 31.04 -14.20 -9.07
CA ASP A 211 31.34 -14.95 -10.29
C ASP A 211 30.23 -14.88 -11.36
N GLU A 212 29.10 -14.25 -11.05
CA GLU A 212 27.96 -14.15 -11.96
C GLU A 212 27.90 -12.78 -12.65
N ILE A 213 27.48 -12.78 -13.92
CA ILE A 213 27.09 -11.56 -14.64
C ILE A 213 25.59 -11.35 -14.44
N ARG A 214 25.22 -10.28 -13.74
CA ARG A 214 23.83 -9.89 -13.48
C ARG A 214 23.48 -8.61 -14.22
N GLN A 215 22.21 -8.49 -14.64
CA GLN A 215 21.66 -7.24 -15.14
C GLN A 215 21.19 -6.41 -13.94
N VAL A 216 21.85 -5.28 -13.69
CA VAL A 216 21.53 -4.39 -12.57
C VAL A 216 21.28 -2.99 -13.09
N THR A 217 20.46 -2.22 -12.39
CA THR A 217 20.24 -0.80 -12.73
C THR A 217 21.51 0.03 -12.51
N ARG A 218 21.61 1.22 -13.14
CA ARG A 218 22.74 2.12 -12.92
C ARG A 218 22.90 2.52 -11.45
N ILE A 219 21.79 2.70 -10.71
CA ILE A 219 21.84 3.03 -9.28
C ILE A 219 22.46 1.89 -8.49
N GLU A 220 21.99 0.65 -8.69
CA GLU A 220 22.51 -0.53 -8.00
C GLU A 220 23.99 -0.74 -8.31
N GLY A 221 24.37 -0.62 -9.59
CA GLY A 221 25.75 -0.73 -10.01
C GLY A 221 26.64 0.35 -9.40
N LEU A 222 26.17 1.60 -9.30
CA LEU A 222 26.88 2.70 -8.65
C LEU A 222 27.10 2.40 -7.17
N ILE A 223 26.04 2.08 -6.43
CA ILE A 223 26.13 1.81 -4.98
C ILE A 223 27.07 0.63 -4.72
N TYR A 224 26.99 -0.43 -5.51
CA TYR A 224 27.89 -1.58 -5.39
C TYR A 224 29.35 -1.21 -5.64
N GLN A 225 29.66 -0.48 -6.72
CA GLN A 225 31.05 -0.08 -7.01
C GLN A 225 31.62 0.86 -5.95
N LEU A 226 30.82 1.83 -5.48
CA LEU A 226 31.23 2.69 -4.37
C LEU A 226 31.45 1.87 -3.09
N GLY A 227 30.60 0.87 -2.83
CA GLY A 227 30.74 -0.04 -1.69
C GLY A 227 32.05 -0.83 -1.75
N LEU A 228 32.42 -1.38 -2.92
CA LEU A 228 33.70 -2.05 -3.12
C LEU A 228 34.89 -1.11 -2.88
N LYS A 229 34.81 0.15 -3.29
CA LYS A 229 35.86 1.15 -3.04
C LYS A 229 36.00 1.51 -1.57
N ALA A 230 34.88 1.73 -0.89
CA ALA A 230 34.86 1.96 0.55
C ALA A 230 35.45 0.77 1.32
N ALA A 231 35.09 -0.46 0.95
CA ALA A 231 35.63 -1.69 1.54
C ALA A 231 37.14 -1.86 1.30
N LYS A 232 37.67 -1.36 0.18
CA LYS A 232 39.12 -1.29 -0.10
C LYS A 232 39.86 -0.19 0.66
N GLY A 233 39.18 0.60 1.48
CA GLY A 233 39.79 1.62 2.34
C GLY A 233 39.71 3.06 1.82
N ASP A 234 38.94 3.34 0.77
CA ASP A 234 38.68 4.72 0.34
C ASP A 234 37.79 5.44 1.37
N LYS A 235 38.44 6.18 2.28
CA LYS A 235 37.78 6.90 3.38
C LYS A 235 36.81 7.97 2.88
N ALA A 236 37.12 8.64 1.76
CA ALA A 236 36.27 9.70 1.23
C ALA A 236 34.95 9.12 0.70
N ILE A 237 35.02 8.02 -0.05
CA ILE A 237 33.83 7.32 -0.53
C ILE A 237 33.06 6.67 0.62
N ALA A 238 33.74 6.09 1.62
CA ALA A 238 33.10 5.53 2.80
C ALA A 238 32.27 6.59 3.55
N GLN A 239 32.81 7.80 3.75
CA GLN A 239 32.08 8.91 4.37
C GLN A 239 30.88 9.36 3.53
N VAL A 240 31.01 9.40 2.20
CA VAL A 240 29.91 9.75 1.29
C VAL A 240 28.78 8.72 1.39
N LEU A 241 29.10 7.42 1.38
CA LEU A 241 28.11 6.35 1.54
C LEU A 241 27.44 6.38 2.92
N GLN A 242 28.22 6.56 4.00
CA GLN A 242 27.67 6.67 5.35
C GLN A 242 26.72 7.86 5.47
N SER A 243 27.09 9.02 4.91
CA SER A 243 26.25 10.21 4.88
C SER A 243 24.96 9.95 4.11
N ALA A 244 25.03 9.32 2.93
CA ALA A 244 23.85 8.99 2.13
C ALA A 244 22.93 7.99 2.85
N ALA A 245 23.50 6.95 3.47
CA ALA A 245 22.78 5.96 4.26
C ALA A 245 22.09 6.59 5.47
N ASN A 246 22.80 7.39 6.26
CA ASN A 246 22.23 8.10 7.41
C ASN A 246 21.10 9.03 6.96
N ALA A 247 21.27 9.73 5.84
CA ALA A 247 20.25 10.64 5.36
C ALA A 247 19.00 9.89 4.84
N ALA A 248 19.17 8.71 4.23
CA ALA A 248 18.05 7.83 3.88
C ALA A 248 17.36 7.24 5.12
N LEU A 249 18.12 6.85 6.15
CA LEU A 249 17.58 6.41 7.43
C LEU A 249 16.80 7.52 8.14
N LEU A 250 17.34 8.75 8.16
CA LEU A 250 16.65 9.92 8.71
C LEU A 250 15.40 10.30 7.92
N GLU A 251 15.41 10.17 6.59
CA GLU A 251 14.18 10.34 5.81
C GLU A 251 13.14 9.29 6.12
N ARG A 252 13.54 8.02 6.28
CA ARG A 252 12.60 6.97 6.73
C ARG A 252 12.07 7.29 8.11
N TRP A 253 12.95 7.76 9.01
CA TRP A 253 12.60 8.16 10.36
C TRP A 253 11.57 9.31 10.37
N ASN A 254 11.88 10.41 9.67
CA ASN A 254 11.06 11.61 9.61
C ASN A 254 9.81 11.46 8.74
N GLY A 255 9.89 10.66 7.68
CA GLY A 255 8.82 10.37 6.74
C GLY A 255 7.69 9.52 7.33
N LYS A 256 7.79 9.14 8.62
CA LYS A 256 6.90 8.16 9.26
C LYS A 256 6.91 6.81 8.51
N GLU A 257 8.01 6.49 7.81
CA GLU A 257 8.34 5.16 7.29
C GLU A 257 9.15 4.34 8.31
N HIS A 258 9.16 4.75 9.58
CA HIS A 258 9.03 3.70 10.57
C HIS A 258 7.82 2.86 10.19
N GLU A 259 7.96 1.56 10.31
CA GLU A 259 6.89 0.84 10.96
C GLU A 259 6.64 1.50 12.34
N THR A 260 5.97 2.66 12.38
CA THR A 260 4.71 2.64 13.12
C THR A 260 4.05 1.42 12.56
N VAL A 261 4.04 0.31 13.31
CA VAL A 261 3.14 -0.80 13.03
C VAL A 261 1.82 -0.10 12.78
N ARG A 262 1.50 0.02 11.50
CA ARG A 262 0.34 0.75 11.06
C ARG A 262 -0.72 -0.28 11.35
N LEU A 263 -1.25 -0.26 12.58
CA LEU A 263 -2.56 -0.82 12.83
C LEU A 263 -3.50 0.10 12.07
N VAL A 264 -3.56 -0.15 10.77
CA VAL A 264 -4.51 0.45 9.86
C VAL A 264 -5.87 -0.01 10.35
N TYR A 265 -6.60 0.91 10.96
CA TYR A 265 -8.04 0.92 10.81
C TYR A 265 -8.32 1.24 9.34
N GLY A 266 -8.98 0.31 8.67
CA GLY A 266 -9.50 0.49 7.31
C GLY A 266 -8.49 0.19 6.19
N LEU A 267 -8.67 -1.00 5.59
CA LEU A 267 -8.36 -1.31 4.18
C LEU A 267 -6.85 -1.42 3.84
N HIS A 268 -6.26 -2.60 4.00
CA HIS A 268 -6.22 -3.55 2.87
C HIS A 268 -5.47 -4.86 3.17
N GLU A 269 -4.74 -4.99 4.27
CA GLU A 269 -4.07 -6.26 4.63
C GLU A 269 -4.36 -6.56 6.11
N ASP A 270 -5.05 -7.67 6.35
CA ASP A 270 -5.48 -8.25 7.64
C ASP A 270 -6.59 -7.62 8.50
N THR A 271 -7.56 -6.93 7.86
CA THR A 271 -8.93 -6.99 8.43
C THR A 271 -9.45 -8.42 8.44
N THR A 272 -8.95 -9.33 7.60
CA THR A 272 -9.31 -10.76 7.61
C THR A 272 -9.09 -11.44 8.97
N CYS A 273 -8.02 -11.10 9.70
CA CYS A 273 -7.72 -11.70 10.99
C CYS A 273 -8.60 -11.16 12.13
N ARG A 274 -9.01 -9.89 12.08
CA ARG A 274 -9.98 -9.33 13.04
C ARG A 274 -11.42 -9.71 12.71
N LEU A 275 -11.77 -9.66 11.42
CA LEU A 275 -13.08 -10.10 10.93
C LEU A 275 -13.28 -11.60 11.11
N SER A 276 -12.23 -12.42 11.12
CA SER A 276 -12.37 -13.85 11.43
C SER A 276 -12.79 -14.04 12.89
N SER A 277 -12.24 -13.27 13.84
CA SER A 277 -12.67 -13.27 15.24
C SER A 277 -14.11 -12.77 15.39
N LEU A 278 -14.45 -11.63 14.78
CA LEU A 278 -15.82 -11.10 14.79
C LEU A 278 -16.83 -12.05 14.12
N LYS A 279 -16.41 -12.76 13.05
CA LYS A 279 -17.22 -13.76 12.37
C LYS A 279 -17.38 -15.04 13.19
N ARG A 280 -16.33 -15.48 13.90
CA ARG A 280 -16.40 -16.63 14.84
C ARG A 280 -17.36 -16.33 15.97
N LEU A 281 -17.33 -15.10 16.51
CA LEU A 281 -18.28 -14.60 17.51
C LEU A 281 -19.68 -14.32 16.94
N ARG A 282 -19.89 -14.49 15.62
CA ARG A 282 -21.16 -14.19 14.93
C ARG A 282 -21.67 -12.77 15.17
N LEU A 283 -20.74 -11.82 15.31
CA LEU A 283 -21.03 -10.39 15.47
C LEU A 283 -21.31 -9.72 14.13
N ILE A 284 -20.65 -10.20 13.08
CA ILE A 284 -20.78 -9.65 11.72
C ILE A 284 -21.32 -10.69 10.73
N ASN A 285 -22.16 -10.21 9.81
CA ASN A 285 -22.65 -10.95 8.67
C ASN A 285 -22.00 -10.41 7.38
N ARG A 286 -21.34 -11.30 6.63
CA ARG A 286 -20.76 -10.96 5.32
C ARG A 286 -21.71 -11.39 4.21
N ARG A 287 -22.75 -10.58 3.94
CA ARG A 287 -23.70 -10.84 2.84
C ARG A 287 -23.07 -10.67 1.45
N ALA A 288 -22.08 -9.78 1.30
CA ALA A 288 -21.36 -9.55 0.06
C ALA A 288 -19.87 -9.31 0.34
N ARG A 289 -18.98 -9.49 -0.66
CA ARG A 289 -17.53 -9.23 -0.51
C ARG A 289 -17.22 -7.80 -0.02
N ARG A 290 -18.17 -6.86 -0.17
CA ARG A 290 -18.04 -5.41 0.05
C ARG A 290 -18.79 -4.83 1.25
N HIS A 291 -19.64 -5.62 1.93
CA HIS A 291 -20.43 -5.13 3.06
C HIS A 291 -20.15 -5.98 4.30
N ILE A 292 -19.69 -5.33 5.37
CA ILE A 292 -19.54 -5.91 6.69
C ILE A 292 -20.67 -5.29 7.51
N LEU A 293 -21.68 -6.09 7.84
CA LEU A 293 -22.84 -5.63 8.59
C LEU A 293 -22.84 -6.31 9.95
N LEU A 294 -23.30 -5.61 10.99
CA LEU A 294 -23.54 -6.17 12.31
C LEU A 294 -24.77 -7.08 12.28
N HIS A 295 -24.71 -8.16 13.05
CA HIS A 295 -25.90 -8.95 13.33
C HIS A 295 -26.86 -8.16 14.21
N SER A 296 -28.16 -8.36 13.96
CA SER A 296 -29.26 -7.74 14.71
C SER A 296 -29.09 -7.83 16.23
N TRP A 297 -28.76 -9.03 16.70
CA TRP A 297 -28.73 -9.32 18.12
C TRP A 297 -27.71 -8.48 18.89
N ILE A 298 -26.49 -8.28 18.37
CA ILE A 298 -25.46 -7.55 19.11
C ILE A 298 -25.78 -6.06 19.15
N VAL A 299 -26.44 -5.55 18.11
CA VAL A 299 -26.93 -4.17 18.08
C VAL A 299 -27.98 -3.98 19.16
N GLN A 300 -28.88 -4.94 19.33
CA GLN A 300 -29.88 -4.85 20.40
C GLN A 300 -29.28 -4.94 21.81
N GLU A 301 -28.32 -5.85 22.04
CA GLU A 301 -27.61 -5.91 23.33
C GLU A 301 -26.87 -4.59 23.63
N ALA A 302 -26.23 -3.99 22.61
CA ALA A 302 -25.57 -2.69 22.76
C ALA A 302 -26.57 -1.58 23.09
N VAL A 303 -27.68 -1.47 22.37
CA VAL A 303 -28.69 -0.44 22.59
C VAL A 303 -29.36 -0.60 23.96
N ASN A 304 -29.67 -1.83 24.38
CA ASN A 304 -30.21 -2.09 25.72
C ASN A 304 -29.25 -1.65 26.83
N ARG A 305 -27.94 -1.70 26.57
CA ARG A 305 -26.91 -1.30 27.52
C ARG A 305 -26.70 0.21 27.57
N LEU A 306 -26.96 0.90 26.45
CA LEU A 306 -26.90 2.36 26.32
C LEU A 306 -28.14 3.07 26.90
N ALA A 307 -28.97 2.39 27.71
CA ALA A 307 -30.32 2.83 28.10
C ALA A 307 -30.48 4.30 28.57
N ASP A 308 -29.41 4.92 29.08
CA ASP A 308 -29.40 6.32 29.52
C ASP A 308 -28.80 7.31 28.49
N ASP A 309 -27.98 6.83 27.56
CA ASP A 309 -27.33 7.61 26.50
C ASP A 309 -27.99 7.31 25.15
N ALA A 310 -29.12 7.97 24.88
CA ALA A 310 -29.82 7.80 23.62
C ALA A 310 -28.97 8.26 22.43
N LEU A 311 -28.70 7.34 21.50
CA LEU A 311 -28.07 7.65 20.22
C LEU A 311 -28.87 8.73 19.48
N GLY A 312 -28.19 9.76 18.96
CA GLY A 312 -28.82 10.78 18.14
C GLY A 312 -29.33 10.23 16.81
N GLU A 313 -30.25 10.93 16.15
CA GLU A 313 -30.87 10.47 14.87
C GLU A 313 -29.82 10.16 13.78
N GLY A 314 -28.75 10.94 13.70
CA GLY A 314 -27.64 10.68 12.78
C GLY A 314 -26.87 9.39 13.10
N GLU A 315 -26.65 9.09 14.38
CA GLU A 315 -25.96 7.89 14.86
C GLU A 315 -26.84 6.65 14.68
N GLN A 316 -28.14 6.79 14.95
CA GLN A 316 -29.16 5.79 14.65
C GLN A 316 -29.13 5.41 13.16
N ALA A 317 -29.10 6.39 12.25
CA ALA A 317 -29.03 6.13 10.82
C ALA A 317 -27.73 5.41 10.39
N VAL A 318 -26.61 5.63 11.09
CA VAL A 318 -25.34 4.92 10.88
C VAL A 318 -25.47 3.47 11.33
N VAL A 319 -26.01 3.24 12.52
CA VAL A 319 -26.22 1.90 13.09
C VAL A 319 -27.19 1.09 12.22
N VAL A 320 -28.31 1.67 11.79
CA VAL A 320 -29.29 1.01 10.91
C VAL A 320 -28.64 0.60 9.59
N ARG A 321 -27.88 1.51 8.94
CA ARG A 321 -27.16 1.20 7.69
C ARG A 321 -26.12 0.10 7.86
N ALA A 322 -25.51 0.01 9.04
CA ALA A 322 -24.50 -0.99 9.37
C ALA A 322 -25.09 -2.31 9.86
N THR A 323 -26.41 -2.48 9.97
CA THR A 323 -27.03 -3.70 10.54
C THR A 323 -27.65 -4.59 9.45
N SER A 324 -27.51 -5.91 9.56
CA SER A 324 -27.92 -6.85 8.51
C SER A 324 -29.44 -6.96 8.32
N THR A 325 -30.18 -6.81 9.42
CA THR A 325 -31.64 -6.94 9.50
C THR A 325 -32.11 -6.02 10.64
N PRO A 326 -32.15 -4.69 10.45
CA PRO A 326 -32.62 -3.78 11.47
C PRO A 326 -34.10 -4.07 11.76
N GLU A 327 -34.46 -4.35 13.01
CA GLU A 327 -35.87 -4.44 13.39
C GLU A 327 -36.36 -3.04 13.79
N MET A 328 -37.58 -2.69 13.39
CA MET A 328 -38.13 -1.35 13.59
C MET A 328 -38.38 -0.97 15.06
N GLY A 329 -38.24 -1.91 16.00
CA GLY A 329 -38.56 -1.70 17.42
C GLY A 329 -37.37 -1.39 18.33
N TRP A 330 -36.14 -1.32 17.82
CA TRP A 330 -34.96 -1.22 18.70
C TRP A 330 -34.58 0.19 19.09
N MET A 331 -34.98 1.20 18.32
CA MET A 331 -34.59 2.58 18.59
C MET A 331 -35.77 3.28 19.25
N PRO A 332 -35.60 3.80 20.49
CA PRO A 332 -36.64 4.62 21.10
C PRO A 332 -36.88 5.79 20.14
N LEU A 333 -38.12 5.91 19.66
CA LEU A 333 -38.53 7.10 18.93
C LEU A 333 -38.24 8.27 19.86
N SER A 334 -37.37 9.18 19.43
CA SER A 334 -37.05 10.38 20.19
C SER A 334 -38.37 10.98 20.68
N PRO A 335 -38.53 11.27 21.98
CA PRO A 335 -39.76 11.87 22.47
C PRO A 335 -40.01 13.11 21.63
N THR A 336 -41.13 13.14 20.93
CA THR A 336 -41.53 14.27 20.09
C THR A 336 -41.48 15.51 20.97
N VAL A 337 -40.49 16.37 20.73
CA VAL A 337 -40.34 17.66 21.40
C VAL A 337 -41.64 18.40 21.15
N SER A 338 -42.48 18.47 22.18
CA SER A 338 -43.81 19.06 22.13
C SER A 338 -43.75 20.56 22.33
#